data_AF-A0A7S3CZH4-F1
#
_entry.id   AF-A0A7S3CZH4-F1
#
_cell.length_a   1.000
_cell.length_b   1.000
_cell.length_c   1.000
_cell.angle_alpha   90.00
_cell.angle_beta   90.00
_cell.angle_gamma   90.00
#
_symmetry.space_group_name_H-M   'P 1'
#
loop_
_entity.id
_entity.type
_entity.pdbx_description
1 polymer ?
#
loop_
_entity_poly.entity_id
_entity_poly.type
_entity_poly.pdbx_seq_one_letter_code
_entity_poly.pdbx_strand_id
1 'polypeptide(L)'
;KAFMKGVSTIHPKWLPSLCPTLTFSKPLPEPQSWYDVKRDEVRCYLSGVYGPLSFPLPPFEGYQPDKRERAKAFAEALMYGKVFSEWNDIKKDMVGTPALCRKQFPQPKVAGLLQSLIARDIDNAAA
;
A
#
# COMPACT_ATOMS: atom_id res chain seq x y z
N LYS A 1 -28.22 27.48 -24.56
CA LYS A 1 -26.95 26.83 -24.15
C LYS A 1 -26.95 26.70 -22.64
N ALA A 2 -26.59 25.53 -22.12
CA ALA A 2 -26.38 25.37 -20.68
C ALA A 2 -25.03 26.00 -20.31
N PHE A 3 -25.00 26.81 -19.25
CA PHE A 3 -23.79 27.44 -18.73
C PHE A 3 -23.63 27.08 -17.25
N MET A 4 -22.41 26.73 -16.85
CA MET A 4 -22.08 26.51 -15.44
C MET A 4 -21.85 27.87 -14.77
N LYS A 5 -22.45 28.09 -13.59
CA LYS A 5 -22.21 29.27 -12.73
C LYS A 5 -21.49 28.84 -11.45
N GLY A 6 -20.61 29.68 -10.92
CA GLY A 6 -19.85 29.37 -9.70
C GLY A 6 -18.78 28.29 -9.91
N VAL A 7 -18.12 28.28 -11.07
CA VAL A 7 -17.07 27.30 -11.37
C VAL A 7 -15.79 27.60 -10.59
N SER A 8 -15.16 26.54 -10.09
CA SER A 8 -13.84 26.59 -9.44
C SER A 8 -12.94 25.50 -10.03
N THR A 9 -11.63 25.76 -10.04
CA THR A 9 -10.64 24.78 -10.45
C THR A 9 -10.44 23.73 -9.37
N ILE A 10 -10.29 22.47 -9.76
CA ILE A 10 -9.91 21.37 -8.87
C ILE A 10 -8.68 20.67 -9.42
N HIS A 11 -7.82 20.16 -8.52
CA HIS A 11 -6.74 19.28 -8.93
C HIS A 11 -7.25 17.82 -8.97
N PRO A 12 -7.01 17.05 -10.04
CA PRO A 12 -7.51 15.67 -10.15
C PRO A 12 -7.15 14.75 -8.98
N LYS A 13 -5.96 14.95 -8.40
CA LYS A 13 -5.48 14.22 -7.21
C LYS A 13 -6.32 14.44 -5.95
N TRP A 14 -7.18 15.47 -5.91
CA TRP A 14 -8.08 15.70 -4.77
C TRP A 14 -9.36 14.88 -4.87
N LEU A 15 -9.72 14.38 -6.06
CA LEU A 15 -10.94 13.61 -6.25
C LEU A 15 -11.00 12.37 -5.33
N PRO A 16 -9.95 11.54 -5.20
CA PRO A 16 -9.92 10.40 -4.28
C PRO A 16 -10.29 10.72 -2.83
N SER A 17 -9.94 11.90 -2.33
CA SER A 17 -10.26 12.31 -0.96
C SER A 17 -11.61 13.02 -0.83
N LEU A 18 -12.11 13.64 -1.91
CA LEU A 18 -13.31 14.48 -1.88
C LEU A 18 -14.57 13.78 -2.38
N CYS A 19 -14.44 12.73 -3.19
CA CYS A 19 -15.56 12.11 -3.88
C CYS A 19 -15.73 10.64 -3.47
N PRO A 20 -16.82 10.29 -2.75
CA PRO A 20 -17.08 8.91 -2.35
C PRO A 20 -17.51 8.01 -3.53
N THR A 21 -17.90 8.59 -4.67
CA THR A 21 -18.39 7.87 -5.86
C THR A 21 -17.27 7.42 -6.82
N LEU A 22 -16.07 7.19 -6.27
CA LEU A 22 -14.91 6.76 -7.04
C LEU A 22 -14.78 5.25 -7.10
N THR A 23 -14.54 4.75 -8.31
CA THR A 23 -14.24 3.34 -8.52
C THR A 23 -12.74 3.18 -8.69
N PHE A 24 -12.10 2.55 -7.71
CA PHE A 24 -10.67 2.20 -7.77
C PHE A 24 -10.46 1.00 -8.70
N SER A 25 -9.41 1.05 -9.52
CA SER A 25 -8.94 -0.13 -10.24
C SER A 25 -8.01 -0.97 -9.35
N LYS A 26 -7.45 -2.04 -9.93
CA LYS A 26 -6.37 -2.78 -9.27
C LYS A 26 -5.18 -1.85 -8.98
N PRO A 27 -4.49 -2.03 -7.84
CA PRO A 27 -3.25 -1.33 -7.55
C PRO A 27 -2.25 -1.43 -8.69
N LEU A 28 -1.48 -0.37 -8.91
CA LEU A 28 -0.43 -0.40 -9.92
C LEU A 28 0.64 -1.42 -9.49
N PRO A 29 1.15 -2.25 -10.42
CA PRO A 29 2.25 -3.16 -10.12
C PRO A 29 3.56 -2.41 -9.87
N GLU A 30 3.72 -1.25 -10.50
CA GLU A 30 4.88 -0.37 -10.34
C GLU A 30 4.44 1.08 -10.09
N PRO A 31 4.99 1.76 -9.06
CA PRO A 31 5.91 1.22 -8.06
C PRO A 31 5.19 0.28 -7.08
N GLN A 32 5.94 -0.66 -6.50
CA GLN A 32 5.41 -1.61 -5.53
C GLN A 32 4.84 -0.92 -4.28
N SER A 33 3.93 -1.60 -3.58
CA SER A 33 3.43 -1.11 -2.29
C SER A 33 4.57 -0.93 -1.30
N TRP A 34 4.48 0.09 -0.46
CA TRP A 34 5.47 0.37 0.57
C TRP A 34 4.77 0.61 1.91
N TYR A 35 5.47 0.36 2.99
CA TYR A 35 5.00 0.71 4.31
C TYR A 35 5.43 2.14 4.66
N ASP A 36 4.47 3.00 4.98
CA ASP A 36 4.69 4.38 5.42
C ASP A 36 4.70 4.43 6.95
N VAL A 37 5.90 4.54 7.50
CA VAL A 37 6.14 4.58 8.96
C VAL A 37 5.41 5.75 9.63
N LYS A 38 5.20 6.87 8.93
CA LYS A 38 4.52 8.05 9.51
C LYS A 38 3.03 7.83 9.65
N ARG A 39 2.44 7.07 8.73
CA ARG A 39 1.00 6.75 8.72
C ARG A 39 0.68 5.42 9.39
N ASP A 40 1.69 4.62 9.68
CA ASP A 40 1.56 3.25 10.15
C ASP A 40 0.69 2.39 9.23
N GLU A 41 0.87 2.54 7.91
CA GLU A 41 0.02 1.88 6.91
C GLU A 41 0.81 1.45 5.68
N VAL A 42 0.37 0.37 5.04
CA VAL A 42 0.86 0.00 3.71
C VAL A 42 0.13 0.79 2.63
N ARG A 43 0.92 1.54 1.85
CA ARG A 43 0.49 2.41 0.77
C ARG A 43 0.82 1.79 -0.59
N CYS A 44 0.04 2.12 -1.59
CA CYS A 44 0.32 1.79 -2.99
C CYS A 44 -0.16 2.93 -3.91
N TYR A 45 0.24 2.87 -5.18
CA TYR A 45 -0.40 3.72 -6.19
C TYR A 45 -1.66 3.02 -6.70
N LEU A 46 -2.75 3.77 -6.73
CA LEU A 46 -4.03 3.38 -7.28
C LEU A 46 -4.31 4.25 -8.50
N SER A 47 -4.97 3.65 -9.49
CA SER A 47 -5.68 4.39 -10.54
C SER A 47 -7.18 4.12 -10.40
N GLY A 48 -8.00 4.90 -11.09
CA GLY A 48 -9.44 4.77 -10.98
C GLY A 48 -10.18 5.64 -11.97
N VAL A 49 -11.50 5.51 -11.95
CA VAL A 49 -12.40 6.29 -12.79
C VAL A 49 -13.44 7.01 -11.93
N TYR A 50 -13.85 8.19 -12.39
CA TYR A 50 -14.83 9.02 -11.73
C TYR A 50 -16.15 9.11 -12.51
N GLY A 51 -17.25 8.88 -11.80
CA GLY A 51 -18.61 9.14 -12.26
C GLY A 51 -19.12 8.21 -13.37
N PRO A 52 -20.36 8.43 -13.84
CA PRO A 52 -21.03 7.57 -14.82
C PRO A 52 -20.33 7.49 -16.18
N LEU A 53 -19.57 8.53 -16.54
CA LEU A 53 -18.83 8.61 -17.79
C LEU A 53 -17.40 8.03 -17.69
N SER A 54 -17.05 7.40 -16.55
CA SER A 54 -15.76 6.74 -16.32
C SER A 54 -14.55 7.63 -16.62
N PHE A 55 -14.55 8.86 -16.12
CA PHE A 55 -13.46 9.80 -16.36
C PHE A 55 -12.16 9.27 -15.71
N PRO A 56 -11.08 9.04 -16.48
CA PRO A 56 -9.86 8.43 -15.94
C PRO A 56 -9.13 9.40 -15.02
N LEU A 57 -8.65 8.88 -13.89
CA LEU A 57 -7.83 9.64 -12.95
C LEU A 57 -6.35 9.29 -13.09
N PRO A 58 -5.44 10.27 -12.91
CA PRO A 58 -4.02 9.98 -12.83
C PRO A 58 -3.72 9.12 -11.59
N PRO A 59 -2.64 8.33 -11.60
CA PRO A 59 -2.23 7.56 -10.43
C PRO A 59 -2.07 8.44 -9.18
N PHE A 60 -2.55 7.94 -8.05
CA PHE A 60 -2.47 8.61 -6.75
C PHE A 60 -2.18 7.61 -5.64
N GLU A 61 -1.67 8.10 -4.52
CA GLU A 61 -1.31 7.26 -3.38
C GLU A 61 -2.54 6.92 -2.55
N GLY A 62 -2.75 5.63 -2.30
CA GLY A 62 -3.85 5.11 -1.50
C GLY A 62 -3.41 4.00 -0.55
N TYR A 63 -4.35 3.55 0.27
CA TYR A 63 -4.17 2.36 1.11
C TYR A 63 -4.20 1.10 0.23
N GLN A 64 -3.35 0.11 0.52
CA GLN A 64 -3.27 -1.12 -0.25
C GLN A 64 -4.46 -2.05 0.07
N PRO A 65 -5.40 -2.29 -0.86
CA PRO A 65 -6.58 -3.13 -0.58
C PRO A 65 -6.25 -4.61 -0.32
N ASP A 66 -5.19 -5.16 -0.91
CA ASP A 66 -4.88 -6.59 -0.79
C ASP A 66 -4.14 -6.91 0.51
N LYS A 67 -4.77 -7.72 1.38
CA LYS A 67 -4.22 -8.14 2.68
C LYS A 67 -2.86 -8.84 2.56
N ARG A 68 -2.67 -9.68 1.55
CA ARG A 68 -1.43 -10.43 1.35
C ARG A 68 -0.31 -9.49 0.93
N GLU A 69 -0.59 -8.55 0.03
CA GLU A 69 0.38 -7.55 -0.38
C GLU A 69 0.74 -6.59 0.76
N ARG A 70 -0.23 -6.29 1.65
CA ARG A 70 0.05 -5.55 2.88
C ARG A 70 0.99 -6.31 3.81
N ALA A 71 0.66 -7.57 4.13
CA ALA A 71 1.52 -8.38 4.99
C ALA A 71 2.95 -8.51 4.43
N LYS A 72 3.12 -8.66 3.12
CA LYS A 72 4.44 -8.68 2.46
C LYS A 72 5.20 -7.37 2.64
N ALA A 73 4.52 -6.23 2.45
CA ALA A 73 5.12 -4.91 2.61
C ALA A 73 5.51 -4.59 4.03
N PHE A 74 4.63 -4.92 4.96
CA PHE A 74 4.86 -4.78 6.38
C PHE A 74 6.01 -5.67 6.83
N ALA A 75 6.02 -6.96 6.45
CA ALA A 75 7.09 -7.89 6.81
C ALA A 75 8.47 -7.44 6.30
N GLU A 76 8.53 -6.93 5.07
CA GLU A 76 9.76 -6.36 4.52
C GLU A 76 10.23 -5.14 5.34
N ALA A 77 9.33 -4.22 5.66
CA ALA A 77 9.64 -3.03 6.44
C ALA A 77 10.07 -3.36 7.88
N LEU A 78 9.40 -4.33 8.50
CA LEU A 78 9.71 -4.87 9.82
C LEU A 78 11.14 -5.43 9.85
N MET A 79 11.46 -6.31 8.89
CA MET A 79 12.81 -6.89 8.76
C MET A 79 13.89 -5.86 8.43
N TYR A 80 13.53 -4.78 7.73
CA TYR A 80 14.46 -3.68 7.51
C TYR A 80 14.69 -2.80 8.74
N GLY A 81 13.97 -3.03 9.85
CA GLY A 81 14.01 -2.20 11.06
C GLY A 81 13.36 -0.83 10.88
N LYS A 82 12.44 -0.69 9.90
CA LYS A 82 11.68 0.54 9.67
C LYS A 82 10.50 0.70 10.63
N VAL A 83 9.95 -0.42 11.10
CA VAL A 83 8.82 -0.45 12.04
C VAL A 83 9.34 -0.31 13.47
N PHE A 84 10.27 -1.19 13.85
CA PHE A 84 10.91 -1.22 15.16
C PHE A 84 12.43 -1.11 14.99
N SER A 85 13.05 -0.12 15.63
CA SER A 85 14.48 0.17 15.47
C SER A 85 15.38 -0.95 15.99
N GLU A 86 14.89 -1.74 16.95
CA GLU A 86 15.55 -2.88 17.60
C GLU A 86 15.93 -3.98 16.60
N TRP A 87 15.18 -4.07 15.49
CA TRP A 87 15.48 -5.01 14.42
C TRP A 87 16.77 -4.66 13.66
N ASN A 88 17.25 -3.42 13.73
CA ASN A 88 18.50 -3.02 13.07
C ASN A 88 19.73 -3.74 13.63
N ASP A 89 19.71 -4.12 14.91
CA ASP A 89 20.80 -4.86 15.54
C ASP A 89 20.83 -6.31 15.02
N ILE A 90 19.64 -6.93 14.90
CA ILE A 90 19.46 -8.31 14.46
C ILE A 90 19.63 -8.45 12.94
N LYS A 91 19.36 -7.38 12.19
CA LYS A 91 19.43 -7.37 10.72
C LYS A 91 20.78 -7.84 10.16
N LYS A 92 21.88 -7.61 10.90
CA LYS A 92 23.23 -8.05 10.52
C LYS A 92 23.38 -9.57 10.53
N ASP A 93 22.63 -10.24 11.40
CA ASP A 93 22.67 -11.69 11.61
C ASP A 93 21.55 -12.42 10.83
N MET A 94 20.74 -11.68 10.06
CA MET A 94 19.68 -12.29 9.26
C MET A 94 20.25 -13.08 8.09
N VAL A 95 19.77 -14.32 7.96
CA VAL A 95 20.04 -15.16 6.80
C VAL A 95 19.11 -14.74 5.65
N GLY A 96 19.65 -13.93 4.74
CA GLY A 96 18.98 -13.46 3.53
C GLY A 96 18.46 -12.02 3.60
N THR A 97 18.14 -11.45 2.44
CA THR A 97 17.68 -10.06 2.34
C THR A 97 16.19 -9.93 2.66
N PRO A 98 15.74 -8.89 3.40
CA PRO A 98 14.31 -8.64 3.67
C PRO A 98 13.42 -8.58 2.42
N ALA A 99 13.99 -8.21 1.27
CA ALA A 99 13.34 -8.25 -0.04
C ALA A 99 12.76 -9.64 -0.43
N LEU A 100 13.21 -10.73 0.23
CA LEU A 100 12.66 -12.08 0.04
C LEU A 100 11.16 -12.15 0.38
N CYS A 101 10.64 -11.25 1.23
CA CYS A 101 9.20 -11.17 1.55
C CYS A 101 8.33 -10.85 0.33
N ARG A 102 8.91 -10.19 -0.68
CA ARG A 102 8.20 -9.78 -1.89
C ARG A 102 8.18 -10.84 -2.98
N LYS A 103 8.94 -11.92 -2.83
CA LYS A 103 8.99 -13.00 -3.83
C LYS A 103 7.65 -13.74 -3.87
N GLN A 104 7.28 -14.19 -5.07
CA GLN A 104 6.08 -15.00 -5.29
C GLN A 104 6.15 -16.34 -4.54
N PHE A 105 7.34 -16.93 -4.45
CA PHE A 105 7.62 -18.17 -3.73
C PHE A 105 8.70 -17.92 -2.66
N PRO A 106 8.31 -17.43 -1.47
CA PRO A 106 9.24 -17.19 -0.38
C PRO A 106 9.78 -18.50 0.20
N GLN A 107 10.97 -18.45 0.80
CA GLN A 107 11.51 -19.58 1.55
C GLN A 107 10.57 -19.95 2.72
N PRO A 108 10.52 -21.23 3.16
CA PRO A 108 9.57 -21.70 4.16
C PRO A 108 9.53 -20.87 5.45
N LYS A 109 10.70 -20.40 5.92
CA LYS A 109 10.81 -19.54 7.11
C LYS A 109 10.08 -18.20 6.93
N VAL A 110 10.24 -17.57 5.77
CA VAL A 110 9.56 -16.30 5.43
C VAL A 110 8.07 -16.56 5.18
N ALA A 111 7.72 -17.67 4.55
CA ALA A 111 6.34 -18.07 4.33
C ALA A 111 5.56 -18.23 5.64
N GLY A 112 6.16 -18.87 6.66
CA GLY A 112 5.55 -19.03 7.99
C GLY A 112 5.29 -17.69 8.70
N LEU A 113 6.21 -16.73 8.56
CA LEU A 113 5.99 -15.37 9.05
C LEU A 113 4.83 -14.69 8.33
N LEU A 114 4.84 -14.68 6.99
CA LEU A 114 3.78 -14.06 6.19
C LEU A 114 2.42 -14.67 6.50
N GLN A 115 2.34 -15.99 6.64
CA GLN A 115 1.11 -16.67 7.03
C GLN A 115 0.64 -16.23 8.41
N SER A 116 1.55 -16.07 9.37
CA SER A 116 1.22 -15.61 10.72
C SER A 116 0.69 -14.17 10.74
N LEU A 117 1.28 -13.28 9.93
CA LEU A 117 0.83 -11.90 9.77
C LEU A 117 -0.54 -11.85 9.11
N ILE A 118 -0.74 -12.60 8.01
CA ILE A 118 -2.01 -12.66 7.29
C ILE A 118 -3.13 -13.23 8.18
N ALA A 119 -2.85 -14.30 8.94
CA ALA A 119 -3.84 -14.95 9.80
C ALA A 119 -4.30 -14.05 10.95
N ARG A 120 -3.44 -13.14 11.42
CA ARG A 120 -3.74 -12.20 12.50
C ARG A 120 -4.12 -10.79 12.01
N ASP A 121 -4.15 -10.58 10.70
CA ASP A 121 -4.38 -9.27 10.07
C ASP A 121 -3.40 -8.18 10.54
N ILE A 122 -2.14 -8.56 10.76
CA ILE A 122 -1.06 -7.65 11.20
C ILE A 122 -0.38 -7.06 9.98
N ASP A 123 -0.64 -5.78 9.72
CA ASP A 123 -0.08 -4.99 8.62
C ASP A 123 0.41 -3.58 9.03
N ASN A 124 0.38 -3.30 10.33
CA ASN A 124 0.79 -2.05 10.96
C ASN A 124 1.42 -2.33 12.34
N ALA A 125 2.07 -1.32 12.93
CA ALA A 125 2.81 -1.42 14.18
C ALA A 125 1.90 -1.43 15.41
N ALA A 126 0.71 -0.83 15.30
CA ALA A 126 -0.28 -0.76 16.37
C ALA A 126 -1.13 -2.03 16.55
N ALA A 127 -1.14 -2.93 15.55
CA ALA A 127 -1.90 -4.19 15.54
C ALA A 127 -1.27 -5.27 16.44
#